data_AF-A0A6P7IXV6-F1
#
_entry.id   AF-A0A6P7IXV6-F1
#
_cell.length_a   1.000
_cell.length_b   1.000
_cell.length_c   1.000
_cell.angle_alpha   90.00
_cell.angle_beta   90.00
_cell.angle_gamma   90.00
#
_symmetry.space_group_name_H-M   'P 1'
#
loop_
_entity.id
_entity.type
_entity.pdbx_description
1 polymer ?
#
loop_
_entity_poly.entity_id
_entity_poly.type
_entity_poly.pdbx_seq_one_letter_code
_entity_poly.pdbx_strand_id
1 'polypeptide(L)'
;MYKLNTFLLSALCAMISRGGSMQLFFCQIAGCAANVTTVFCNDQFVWNNTTPAAYCSGPPPPGTVCQHEGRAFVSTSTNGSCEFENTEGYIETTSCSGSNISICSFTVATIHSTRGWNSSSMLATPGREHPGCIIGVCLLLLVVVGGGLVIICKKRQAEQAEQQNTSDSRKEVLLTEVQISGGTSERRPGLENGSRSDDGA
;
A
#
# COMPACT_ATOMS: atom_id res chain seq x y z
N MET A 1 -17.77 26.69 -15.74
CA MET A 1 -16.93 25.72 -16.49
C MET A 1 -15.55 25.69 -15.85
N TYR A 2 -15.28 24.72 -14.97
CA TYR A 2 -13.95 24.51 -14.40
C TYR A 2 -13.54 23.08 -14.76
N LYS A 3 -12.80 22.95 -15.87
CA LYS A 3 -12.04 21.73 -16.17
C LYS A 3 -10.76 21.81 -15.34
N LEU A 4 -10.81 21.39 -14.08
CA LEU A 4 -9.62 21.25 -13.25
C LEU A 4 -9.31 19.77 -13.03
N ASN A 5 -8.35 19.29 -13.80
CA ASN A 5 -7.36 18.27 -13.46
C ASN A 5 -7.83 16.99 -12.73
N THR A 6 -8.52 16.14 -13.49
CA THR A 6 -8.59 14.69 -13.22
C THR A 6 -7.26 13.95 -13.50
N PHE A 7 -6.21 14.66 -13.92
CA PHE A 7 -4.87 14.09 -14.18
C PHE A 7 -3.95 14.07 -12.95
N LEU A 8 -4.30 14.78 -11.86
CA LEU A 8 -3.48 14.81 -10.64
C LEU A 8 -3.83 13.69 -9.65
N LEU A 9 -5.04 13.12 -9.71
CA LEU A 9 -5.41 11.97 -8.88
C LEU A 9 -4.91 10.62 -9.44
N SER A 10 -4.65 10.52 -10.75
CA SER A 10 -4.10 9.30 -11.36
C SER A 10 -2.61 9.11 -11.10
N ALA A 11 -1.88 10.17 -10.72
CA ALA A 11 -0.47 10.07 -10.35
C ALA A 11 -0.24 9.54 -8.92
N LEU A 12 -1.22 9.66 -8.02
CA LEU A 12 -1.09 9.23 -6.63
C LEU A 12 -1.40 7.73 -6.41
N CYS A 13 -2.02 7.06 -7.39
CA CYS A 13 -2.23 5.60 -7.34
C CYS A 13 -1.07 4.79 -7.93
N ALA A 14 -0.02 5.41 -8.50
CA ALA A 14 1.14 4.67 -9.01
C ALA A 14 2.08 4.15 -7.89
N MET A 15 1.87 4.57 -6.64
CA MET A 15 2.61 4.05 -5.46
C MET A 15 1.80 3.02 -4.65
N ILE A 16 0.71 2.49 -5.19
CA ILE A 16 0.11 1.27 -4.65
C ILE A 16 0.93 0.10 -5.18
N SER A 17 1.92 -0.30 -4.38
CA SER A 17 2.40 -1.68 -4.22
C SER A 17 1.99 -2.62 -5.35
N ARG A 18 2.72 -2.55 -6.48
CA ARG A 18 2.83 -3.72 -7.36
C ARG A 18 3.31 -4.84 -6.45
N GLY A 19 2.50 -5.89 -6.28
CA GLY A 19 2.91 -7.15 -5.65
C GLY A 19 4.00 -7.81 -6.50
N GLY A 20 5.17 -7.19 -6.55
CA GLY A 20 6.36 -7.72 -7.17
C GLY A 20 7.02 -8.68 -6.20
N SER A 21 7.45 -9.83 -6.71
CA SER A 21 8.36 -10.69 -5.96
C SER A 21 9.64 -9.92 -5.67
N MET A 22 9.97 -9.73 -4.38
CA MET A 22 11.27 -9.18 -4.01
C MET A 22 12.38 -10.10 -4.52
N GLN A 23 13.34 -9.53 -5.23
CA GLN A 23 14.54 -10.24 -5.67
C GLN A 23 15.72 -9.79 -4.83
N LEU A 24 16.52 -10.76 -4.39
CA LEU A 24 17.71 -10.52 -3.58
C LEU A 24 18.94 -10.86 -4.42
N PHE A 25 19.92 -9.97 -4.42
CA PHE A 25 21.19 -10.11 -5.13
C PHE A 25 22.34 -9.98 -4.14
N PHE A 26 23.44 -10.65 -4.44
CA PHE A 26 24.64 -10.63 -3.61
C PHE A 26 25.91 -10.78 -4.44
N CYS A 27 27.03 -10.30 -3.92
CA CYS A 27 28.33 -10.54 -4.55
C CYS A 27 28.85 -11.97 -4.27
N GLN A 28 29.31 -12.65 -5.32
CA GLN A 28 29.46 -14.11 -5.35
C GLN A 28 30.69 -14.64 -4.59
N ILE A 29 31.71 -13.83 -4.37
CA ILE A 29 32.93 -14.24 -3.66
C ILE A 29 32.81 -13.89 -2.18
N ALA A 30 33.04 -14.83 -1.26
CA ALA A 30 33.05 -14.50 0.17
C ALA A 30 34.15 -13.46 0.48
N GLY A 31 33.81 -12.42 1.25
CA GLY A 31 34.71 -11.29 1.53
C GLY A 31 34.57 -10.13 0.55
N CYS A 32 33.80 -10.27 -0.54
CA CYS A 32 33.57 -9.19 -1.51
C CYS A 32 32.99 -7.92 -0.89
N ALA A 33 32.24 -8.01 0.22
CA ALA A 33 31.57 -6.87 0.85
C ALA A 33 32.52 -5.71 1.18
N ALA A 34 33.76 -6.03 1.58
CA ALA A 34 34.77 -5.03 1.92
C ALA A 34 35.22 -4.20 0.72
N ASN A 35 35.07 -4.73 -0.49
CA ASN A 35 35.52 -4.12 -1.73
C ASN A 35 34.39 -3.40 -2.48
N VAL A 36 33.12 -3.64 -2.14
CA VAL A 36 31.99 -3.00 -2.82
C VAL A 36 32.02 -1.50 -2.50
N THR A 37 32.17 -0.69 -3.55
CA THR A 37 32.12 0.77 -3.46
C THR A 37 30.79 1.33 -3.91
N THR A 38 30.14 0.65 -4.87
CA THR A 38 28.91 1.14 -5.50
C THR A 38 27.98 -0.02 -5.82
N VAL A 39 26.66 0.21 -5.72
CA VAL A 39 25.64 -0.74 -6.15
C VAL A 39 24.62 -0.03 -7.04
N PHE A 40 24.36 -0.64 -8.20
CA PHE A 40 23.32 -0.25 -9.13
C PHE A 40 22.28 -1.36 -9.24
N CYS A 41 21.01 -1.00 -9.40
CA CYS A 41 19.95 -1.95 -9.75
C CYS A 41 19.12 -1.34 -10.86
N ASN A 42 18.96 -2.03 -11.99
CA ASN A 42 18.25 -1.53 -13.17
C ASN A 42 18.74 -0.14 -13.61
N ASP A 43 20.07 0.02 -13.72
CA ASP A 43 20.76 1.28 -14.04
C ASP A 43 20.47 2.44 -13.06
N GLN A 44 19.82 2.17 -11.93
CA GLN A 44 19.58 3.14 -10.87
C GLN A 44 20.63 2.99 -9.78
N PHE A 45 21.23 4.11 -9.37
CA PHE A 45 22.11 4.16 -8.22
C PHE A 45 21.35 3.82 -6.94
N VAL A 46 21.84 2.85 -6.18
CA VAL A 46 21.22 2.41 -4.91
C VAL A 46 22.04 2.85 -3.71
N TRP A 47 23.37 2.66 -3.77
CA TRP A 47 24.23 2.85 -2.62
C TRP A 47 25.68 3.12 -3.02
N ASN A 48 26.42 3.83 -2.15
CA ASN A 48 27.86 3.93 -2.19
C ASN A 48 28.50 3.76 -0.81
N ASN A 49 29.80 3.47 -0.79
CA ASN A 49 30.57 3.24 0.43
C ASN A 49 30.91 4.49 1.24
N THR A 50 30.27 5.64 0.98
CA THR A 50 30.41 6.82 1.86
C THR A 50 29.99 6.50 3.29
N THR A 51 29.06 5.55 3.43
CA THR A 51 28.73 4.89 4.69
C THR A 51 28.94 3.38 4.52
N PRO A 52 29.67 2.71 5.43
CA PRO A 52 29.82 1.26 5.35
C PRO A 52 28.48 0.54 5.37
N ALA A 53 28.36 -0.55 4.59
CA ALA A 53 27.16 -1.37 4.59
C ALA A 53 26.94 -1.97 5.99
N ALA A 54 25.75 -1.74 6.57
CA ALA A 54 25.42 -2.27 7.89
C ALA A 54 25.32 -3.80 7.86
N TYR A 55 25.63 -4.45 8.97
CA TYR A 55 25.40 -5.89 9.09
C TYR A 55 23.90 -6.19 9.17
N CYS A 56 23.43 -7.19 8.44
CA CYS A 56 22.05 -7.63 8.46
C CYS A 56 21.92 -9.09 8.91
N SER A 57 20.86 -9.37 9.67
CA SER A 57 20.44 -10.72 10.10
C SER A 57 19.29 -11.27 9.25
N GLY A 58 18.94 -10.57 8.17
CA GLY A 58 17.82 -10.86 7.29
C GLY A 58 17.99 -10.14 5.95
N PRO A 59 17.12 -10.41 4.97
CA PRO A 59 17.15 -9.69 3.70
C PRO A 59 17.03 -8.19 3.91
N PRO A 60 17.85 -7.36 3.24
CA PRO A 60 17.73 -5.91 3.33
C PRO A 60 16.36 -5.45 2.77
N PRO A 61 15.79 -4.35 3.27
CA PRO A 61 14.70 -3.67 2.59
C PRO A 61 15.03 -3.35 1.12
N PRO A 62 14.02 -3.27 0.22
CA PRO A 62 14.25 -2.88 -1.16
C PRO A 62 15.00 -1.56 -1.30
N GLY A 63 15.97 -1.50 -2.21
CA GLY A 63 16.79 -0.30 -2.43
C GLY A 63 17.77 0.02 -1.30
N THR A 64 18.07 -0.96 -0.44
CA THR A 64 19.09 -0.83 0.59
C THR A 64 20.14 -1.93 0.47
N VAL A 65 21.36 -1.62 0.90
CA VAL A 65 22.49 -2.55 0.90
C VAL A 65 22.87 -2.87 2.33
N CYS A 66 23.12 -4.15 2.59
CA CYS A 66 23.67 -4.62 3.85
C CYS A 66 24.73 -5.69 3.60
N GLN A 67 25.46 -6.08 4.64
CA GLN A 67 26.41 -7.19 4.57
C GLN A 67 26.05 -8.32 5.52
N HIS A 68 26.31 -9.55 5.10
CA HIS A 68 26.17 -10.76 5.91
C HIS A 68 27.24 -11.77 5.46
N GLU A 69 27.93 -12.41 6.41
CA GLU A 69 28.99 -13.40 6.12
C GLU A 69 30.04 -12.96 5.07
N GLY A 70 30.45 -11.68 5.13
CA GLY A 70 31.44 -11.11 4.21
C GLY A 70 30.92 -10.87 2.79
N ARG A 71 29.61 -10.98 2.54
CA ARG A 71 28.97 -10.69 1.26
C ARG A 71 28.06 -9.48 1.42
N ALA A 72 28.00 -8.64 0.38
CA ALA A 72 27.05 -7.55 0.31
C ALA A 72 25.78 -8.04 -0.38
N PHE A 73 24.63 -7.62 0.13
CA PHE A 73 23.30 -8.00 -0.32
C PHE A 73 22.48 -6.75 -0.65
N VAL A 74 21.66 -6.83 -1.69
CA VAL A 74 20.70 -5.79 -2.08
C VAL A 74 19.38 -6.44 -2.48
N SER A 75 18.28 -5.89 -2.01
CA SER A 75 16.94 -6.31 -2.42
C SER A 75 16.34 -5.30 -3.39
N THR A 76 15.56 -5.77 -4.36
CA THR A 76 14.79 -4.93 -5.26
C THR A 76 13.36 -5.45 -5.40
N SER A 77 12.40 -4.52 -5.48
CA SER A 77 10.98 -4.81 -5.72
C SER A 77 10.64 -4.86 -7.21
N THR A 78 11.59 -4.53 -8.08
CA THR A 78 11.43 -4.53 -9.54
C THR A 78 12.22 -5.68 -10.14
N ASN A 79 11.65 -6.33 -11.16
CA ASN A 79 12.39 -7.33 -11.92
C ASN A 79 13.58 -6.70 -12.64
N GLY A 80 14.72 -7.40 -12.65
CA GLY A 80 15.90 -7.04 -13.42
C GLY A 80 17.19 -7.50 -12.73
N SER A 81 18.28 -6.76 -12.89
CA SER A 81 19.59 -7.10 -12.33
C SER A 81 20.08 -6.03 -11.37
N CYS A 82 20.95 -6.44 -10.45
CA CYS A 82 21.78 -5.54 -9.67
C CYS A 82 23.25 -5.85 -9.95
N GLU A 83 24.05 -4.81 -9.96
CA GLU A 83 25.47 -4.82 -10.27
C GLU A 83 26.24 -4.16 -9.14
N PHE A 84 27.32 -4.81 -8.74
CA PHE A 84 28.19 -4.35 -7.66
C PHE A 84 29.49 -3.93 -8.30
N GLU A 85 30.04 -2.80 -7.89
CA GLU A 85 31.31 -2.29 -8.38
C GLU A 85 32.28 -2.03 -7.23
N ASN A 86 33.56 -2.09 -7.54
CA ASN A 86 34.66 -1.61 -6.73
C ASN A 86 35.49 -0.58 -7.50
N THR A 87 36.61 -0.14 -6.93
CA THR A 87 37.55 0.79 -7.57
C THR A 87 38.22 0.22 -8.83
N GLU A 88 38.23 -1.11 -8.99
CA GLU A 88 38.84 -1.83 -10.11
C GLU A 88 37.81 -2.20 -11.21
N GLY A 89 36.52 -2.05 -10.93
CA GLY A 89 35.43 -2.31 -11.85
C GLY A 89 34.34 -3.23 -11.27
N TYR A 90 33.75 -4.05 -12.13
CA TYR A 90 32.61 -4.91 -11.79
C TYR A 90 33.00 -6.04 -10.82
N ILE A 91 32.15 -6.28 -9.83
CA ILE A 91 32.17 -7.44 -8.94
C ILE A 91 31.07 -8.42 -9.39
N GLU A 92 31.45 -9.68 -9.57
CA GLU A 92 30.52 -10.75 -9.93
C GLU A 92 29.36 -10.85 -8.94
N THR A 93 28.15 -10.62 -9.47
CA THR A 93 26.91 -10.57 -8.71
C THR A 93 25.99 -11.70 -9.15
N THR A 94 25.26 -12.27 -8.20
CA THR A 94 24.30 -13.36 -8.44
C THR A 94 23.00 -13.11 -7.70
N SER A 95 21.89 -13.59 -8.25
CA SER A 95 20.59 -13.57 -7.58
C SER A 95 20.42 -14.77 -6.64
N CYS A 96 19.65 -14.58 -5.58
CA CYS A 96 19.21 -15.63 -4.68
C CYS A 96 18.16 -16.50 -5.36
N SER A 97 18.61 -17.41 -6.21
CA SER A 97 17.77 -18.38 -6.90
C SER A 97 18.50 -19.71 -7.08
N GLY A 98 17.73 -20.80 -7.24
CA GLY A 98 18.26 -22.13 -7.53
C GLY A 98 19.30 -22.63 -6.52
N SER A 99 20.53 -22.87 -7.01
CA SER A 99 21.64 -23.46 -6.25
C SER A 99 22.23 -22.56 -5.16
N ASN A 100 21.96 -21.25 -5.20
CA ASN A 100 22.55 -20.27 -4.26
C ASN A 100 21.59 -19.88 -3.13
N ILE A 101 20.44 -20.55 -3.01
CA ILE A 101 19.41 -20.20 -2.02
C ILE A 101 19.92 -20.30 -0.56
N SER A 102 20.88 -21.17 -0.28
CA SER A 102 21.48 -21.34 1.05
C SER A 102 22.34 -20.15 1.48
N ILE A 103 22.98 -19.44 0.55
CA ILE A 103 23.72 -18.21 0.86
C ILE A 103 22.74 -17.11 1.33
N CYS A 104 21.52 -17.18 0.84
CA CYS A 104 20.46 -16.23 1.11
C CYS A 104 19.53 -16.69 2.25
N SER A 105 19.81 -17.85 2.85
CA SER A 105 19.10 -18.31 4.03
C SER A 105 19.71 -17.64 5.26
N PHE A 106 19.17 -16.49 5.62
CA PHE A 106 19.51 -15.83 6.87
C PHE A 106 19.02 -16.71 8.02
N THR A 107 19.95 -17.34 8.74
CA THR A 107 19.60 -18.03 9.98
C THR A 107 19.23 -16.96 10.99
N VAL A 108 17.93 -16.82 11.24
CA VAL A 108 17.47 -16.10 12.43
C VAL A 108 18.05 -16.87 13.60
N ALA A 109 19.10 -16.35 14.22
CA ALA A 109 19.62 -16.91 15.45
C ALA A 109 18.50 -16.77 16.49
N THR A 110 17.72 -17.82 16.68
CA THR A 110 16.88 -18.00 17.85
C THR A 110 17.79 -17.81 19.04
N ILE A 111 17.60 -16.72 19.77
CA ILE A 111 18.33 -16.39 20.99
C ILE A 111 18.15 -17.57 21.94
N HIS A 112 19.12 -18.49 21.96
CA HIS A 112 19.25 -19.45 23.03
C HIS A 112 19.63 -18.65 24.28
N SER A 113 18.60 -18.30 25.04
CA SER A 113 18.70 -17.76 26.38
C SER A 113 19.51 -18.71 27.25
N THR A 114 20.80 -18.45 27.40
CA THR A 114 21.57 -18.96 28.55
C THR A 114 22.74 -18.03 28.86
N ARG A 115 22.45 -17.14 29.83
CA ARG A 115 23.30 -16.86 31.00
C ARG A 115 24.63 -16.13 30.75
N GLY A 116 24.58 -14.83 31.03
CA GLY A 116 25.61 -14.16 31.83
C GLY A 116 26.44 -13.11 31.11
N TRP A 117 25.92 -11.88 31.03
CA TRP A 117 26.60 -10.73 31.64
C TRP A 117 25.74 -9.46 31.60
N ASN A 118 25.43 -8.98 32.80
CA ASN A 118 25.22 -7.59 33.23
C ASN A 118 24.32 -6.72 32.34
N SER A 119 23.02 -6.85 32.56
CA SER A 119 22.05 -5.79 32.33
C SER A 119 22.41 -4.57 33.18
N SER A 120 23.24 -3.68 32.65
CA SER A 120 23.17 -2.27 33.01
C SER A 120 22.05 -1.66 32.18
N SER A 121 20.89 -1.56 32.80
CA SER A 121 19.80 -0.70 32.38
C SER A 121 20.30 0.74 32.32
N MET A 122 20.66 1.21 31.13
CA MET A 122 20.63 2.62 30.80
C MET A 122 19.96 2.80 29.44
N LEU A 123 18.64 2.93 29.52
CA LEU A 123 17.82 3.92 28.82
C LEU A 123 18.48 4.48 27.54
N ALA A 124 18.45 3.70 26.45
CA ALA A 124 18.72 4.22 25.11
C ALA A 124 17.42 4.80 24.57
N THR A 125 17.40 6.13 24.53
CA THR A 125 16.46 7.02 23.85
C THR A 125 15.93 6.43 22.54
N PRO A 126 14.61 6.49 22.26
CA PRO A 126 14.06 6.11 20.97
C PRO A 126 14.55 7.10 19.90
N GLY A 127 15.47 6.66 19.06
CA GLY A 127 16.03 7.43 17.97
C GLY A 127 15.10 7.48 16.76
N ARG A 128 14.35 8.57 16.64
CA ARG A 128 13.99 9.26 15.38
C ARG A 128 13.50 8.39 14.21
N GLU A 129 12.35 7.76 14.41
CA GLU A 129 11.41 7.58 13.29
C GLU A 129 10.98 8.97 12.81
N HIS A 130 10.95 9.22 11.50
CA HIS A 130 10.47 10.50 10.95
C HIS A 130 8.94 10.58 11.15
N PRO A 131 8.42 11.27 12.18
CA PRO A 131 6.98 11.29 12.46
C PRO A 131 6.25 12.22 11.48
N GLY A 132 7.00 13.01 10.71
CA GLY A 132 6.47 14.04 9.81
C GLY A 132 5.67 13.48 8.63
N CYS A 133 6.02 12.30 8.10
CA CYS A 133 5.32 11.72 6.96
C CYS A 133 3.93 11.19 7.36
N ILE A 134 3.81 10.57 8.53
CA ILE A 134 2.53 10.02 9.00
C ILE A 134 1.57 11.17 9.39
N ILE A 135 2.08 12.20 10.09
CA ILE A 135 1.29 13.37 10.47
C ILE A 135 0.80 14.13 9.22
N GLY A 136 1.66 14.28 8.20
CA GLY A 136 1.30 14.94 6.95
C GLY A 136 0.16 14.23 6.20
N VAL A 137 0.21 12.89 6.09
CA VAL A 137 -0.84 12.11 5.42
C VAL A 137 -2.16 12.15 6.21
N CYS A 138 -2.12 12.04 7.54
CA CYS A 138 -3.31 12.15 8.36
C CYS A 138 -3.98 13.53 8.26
N LEU A 139 -3.20 14.62 8.28
CA LEU A 139 -3.73 15.98 8.13
C LEU A 139 -4.33 16.20 6.74
N LEU A 140 -3.67 15.70 5.68
CA LEU A 140 -4.18 15.79 4.31
C LEU A 140 -5.53 15.06 4.17
N LEU A 141 -5.65 13.85 4.72
CA LEU A 141 -6.90 13.08 4.69
C LEU A 141 -8.02 13.78 5.48
N LEU A 142 -7.72 14.36 6.64
CA LEU A 142 -8.70 15.12 7.42
C LEU A 142 -9.20 16.36 6.67
N VAL A 143 -8.33 17.07 5.94
CA VAL A 143 -8.73 18.23 5.12
C VAL A 143 -9.58 17.80 3.92
N VAL A 144 -9.24 16.70 3.25
CA VAL A 144 -10.01 16.20 2.10
C VAL A 144 -11.38 15.68 2.53
N VAL A 145 -11.44 14.86 3.58
CA VAL A 145 -12.70 14.31 4.09
C VAL A 145 -13.55 15.41 4.72
N GLY A 146 -12.96 16.24 5.58
CA GLY A 146 -13.64 17.38 6.21
C GLY A 146 -14.15 18.39 5.20
N GLY A 147 -13.31 18.78 4.23
CA GLY A 147 -13.69 19.68 3.14
C GLY A 147 -14.78 19.11 2.25
N GLY A 148 -14.70 17.82 1.89
CA GLY A 148 -15.72 17.12 1.12
C GLY A 148 -17.07 17.10 1.84
N LEU A 149 -17.08 16.82 3.16
CA LEU A 149 -18.29 16.85 3.97
C LEU A 149 -18.92 18.24 4.03
N VAL A 150 -18.12 19.30 4.19
CA VAL A 150 -18.63 20.69 4.20
C VAL A 150 -19.29 21.05 2.86
N ILE A 151 -18.70 20.65 1.74
CA ILE A 151 -19.26 20.89 0.40
C ILE A 151 -20.60 20.14 0.24
N ILE A 152 -20.67 18.87 0.66
CA ILE A 152 -21.89 18.06 0.59
C ILE A 152 -22.98 18.66 1.50
N CYS A 153 -22.63 19.08 2.72
CA CYS A 153 -23.55 19.73 3.65
C CYS A 153 -24.08 21.06 3.08
N LYS A 154 -23.21 21.90 2.49
CA LYS A 154 -23.65 23.14 1.83
C LYS A 154 -24.56 22.88 0.63
N LYS A 155 -24.25 21.88 -0.19
CA LYS A 155 -25.09 21.51 -1.34
C LYS A 155 -26.48 21.05 -0.88
N ARG A 156 -26.54 20.22 0.15
CA ARG A 156 -27.81 19.77 0.75
C ARG A 156 -28.61 20.91 1.38
N GLN A 157 -27.95 21.88 2.00
CA GLN A 157 -28.63 23.06 2.53
C GLN A 157 -29.23 23.95 1.43
N ALA A 158 -28.55 24.08 0.29
CA ALA A 158 -29.10 24.80 -0.86
C ALA A 158 -30.34 24.09 -1.45
N GLU A 159 -30.32 22.75 -1.52
CA GLU A 159 -31.48 21.97 -1.96
C GLU A 159 -32.66 22.03 -0.97
N GLN A 160 -32.39 22.14 0.34
CA GLN A 160 -33.45 22.28 1.35
C GLN A 160 -34.04 23.70 1.42
N ALA A 161 -33.26 24.74 1.12
CA ALA A 161 -33.78 26.10 1.01
C ALA A 161 -34.76 26.27 -0.17
N GLU A 162 -34.61 25.47 -1.24
CA GLU A 162 -35.49 25.52 -2.41
C GLU A 162 -36.84 24.82 -2.15
N GLN A 163 -36.87 23.75 -1.34
CA GLN A 163 -38.12 23.05 -0.99
C GLN A 163 -38.98 23.79 0.05
N GLN A 164 -38.39 24.67 0.86
CA GLN A 164 -39.15 25.41 1.88
C GLN A 164 -39.97 26.57 1.28
N ASN A 165 -39.57 27.10 0.11
CA ASN A 165 -40.36 28.08 -0.65
C ASN A 165 -41.59 27.45 -1.32
N THR A 166 -41.61 26.14 -1.59
CA THR A 166 -42.75 25.46 -2.22
C THR A 166 -43.79 24.95 -1.22
N SER A 167 -43.47 24.89 0.09
CA SER A 167 -44.42 24.43 1.11
C SER A 167 -45.35 25.53 1.64
N ASP A 168 -44.98 26.81 1.50
CA ASP A 168 -45.88 27.92 1.89
C ASP A 168 -46.95 28.20 0.81
N SER A 169 -46.72 27.76 -0.44
CA SER A 169 -47.68 27.87 -1.54
C SER A 169 -48.74 26.75 -1.58
N ARG A 170 -48.69 25.78 -0.65
CA ARG A 170 -49.61 24.61 -0.60
C ARG A 170 -50.54 24.66 0.60
N LYS A 171 -51.03 25.85 0.97
CA LYS A 171 -52.16 26.00 1.90
C LYS A 171 -53.36 26.73 1.32
N GLU A 172 -53.30 27.24 0.09
CA GLU A 172 -54.46 27.89 -0.55
C GLU A 172 -55.21 27.03 -1.57
N VAL A 173 -54.68 25.88 -2.00
CA VAL A 173 -55.29 25.06 -3.08
C VAL A 173 -55.68 23.67 -2.58
N LEU A 174 -56.52 23.62 -1.54
CA LEU A 174 -57.15 22.38 -1.06
C LEU A 174 -58.66 22.56 -0.83
N LEU A 175 -59.26 23.55 -1.50
CA LEU A 175 -60.69 23.65 -1.70
C LEU A 175 -60.93 23.76 -3.21
N THR A 176 -61.94 23.04 -3.72
CA THR A 176 -62.24 22.85 -5.17
C THR A 176 -61.31 21.79 -5.75
N GLU A 177 -61.72 20.56 -6.07
CA GLU A 177 -62.82 20.16 -6.95
C GLU A 177 -63.00 18.63 -6.76
N VAL A 178 -64.03 18.18 -6.05
CA VAL A 178 -65.29 17.61 -6.60
C VAL A 178 -65.10 16.60 -7.74
N GLN A 179 -65.32 15.32 -7.37
CA GLN A 179 -65.91 14.17 -8.10
C GLN A 179 -65.83 14.05 -9.63
N ILE A 180 -65.55 12.84 -10.13
CA ILE A 180 -66.47 12.00 -10.97
C ILE A 180 -65.75 10.70 -11.48
N SER A 181 -66.39 9.54 -11.22
CA SER A 181 -66.56 8.31 -12.05
C SER A 181 -65.36 7.64 -12.76
N GLY A 182 -65.11 6.32 -12.82
CA GLY A 182 -65.85 5.08 -12.56
C GLY A 182 -65.30 3.96 -13.48
N GLY A 183 -65.33 2.68 -13.07
CA GLY A 183 -65.33 1.52 -14.00
C GLY A 183 -64.15 0.51 -14.00
N THR A 184 -64.26 -0.52 -13.16
CA THR A 184 -64.03 -2.00 -13.33
C THR A 184 -63.17 -2.60 -14.47
N SER A 185 -62.36 -3.63 -14.12
CA SER A 185 -62.32 -5.01 -14.70
C SER A 185 -60.90 -5.63 -14.52
N GLU A 186 -60.66 -6.51 -13.54
CA GLU A 186 -60.77 -7.99 -13.56
C GLU A 186 -59.69 -8.75 -14.37
N ARG A 187 -58.69 -9.34 -13.69
CA ARG A 187 -58.34 -10.78 -13.74
C ARG A 187 -57.01 -11.10 -13.04
N ARG A 188 -57.07 -12.02 -12.06
CA ARG A 188 -55.97 -12.86 -11.57
C ARG A 188 -55.73 -14.02 -12.56
N PRO A 189 -54.53 -14.60 -12.53
CA PRO A 189 -54.44 -16.05 -12.34
C PRO A 189 -53.54 -16.42 -11.16
N GLY A 190 -54.02 -17.37 -10.36
CA GLY A 190 -53.21 -18.17 -9.44
C GLY A 190 -53.19 -19.63 -9.87
N LEU A 191 -52.71 -20.46 -8.95
CA LEU A 191 -52.48 -21.91 -8.97
C LEU A 191 -51.19 -22.38 -9.68
N GLU A 192 -50.20 -22.97 -9.02
CA GLU A 192 -50.10 -24.02 -7.96
C GLU A 192 -49.66 -25.37 -8.54
N ASN A 193 -48.95 -26.13 -7.69
CA ASN A 193 -48.48 -27.51 -7.81
C ASN A 193 -47.17 -27.72 -8.59
N GLY A 194 -46.21 -28.50 -8.12
CA GLY A 194 -46.19 -29.41 -6.97
C GLY A 194 -45.03 -30.41 -7.19
N SER A 195 -44.33 -30.69 -6.10
CA SER A 195 -43.26 -31.67 -5.81
C SER A 195 -43.14 -32.92 -6.70
N ARG A 196 -41.92 -33.48 -6.82
CA ARG A 196 -41.50 -34.75 -6.19
C ARG A 196 -40.04 -35.16 -6.52
N SER A 197 -39.42 -35.77 -5.52
CA SER A 197 -38.07 -36.33 -5.40
C SER A 197 -37.87 -37.72 -6.04
N ASP A 198 -36.63 -38.23 -5.86
CA ASP A 198 -36.15 -39.63 -5.82
C ASP A 198 -35.42 -40.10 -7.10
N ASP A 199 -34.09 -40.27 -7.02
CA ASP A 199 -33.32 -41.49 -6.70
C ASP A 199 -32.94 -42.22 -8.01
N GLY A 200 -31.73 -42.70 -8.28
CA GLY A 200 -30.77 -43.38 -7.43
C GLY A 200 -30.56 -44.79 -7.99
N ALA A 201 -29.49 -44.98 -8.78
CA ALA A 201 -28.75 -46.23 -9.08
C ALA A 201 -27.90 -46.04 -10.35
#